data_AF-A0A4R6PW58-F1
#
_entry.id   AF-A0A4R6PW58-F1
#
_cell.length_a   1.000
_cell.length_b   1.000
_cell.length_c   1.000
_cell.angle_alpha   90.00
_cell.angle_beta   90.00
_cell.angle_gamma   90.00
#
_symmetry.space_group_name_H-M   'P 1'
#
loop_
_entity.id
_entity.type
_entity.pdbx_description
1 polymer ?
#
loop_
_entity_poly.entity_id
_entity_poly.type
_entity_poly.pdbx_seq_one_letter_code
_entity_poly.pdbx_strand_id
1 'polypeptide(L)'
;MVLDEVWRGLDGVDALSGPQGAPLRRTVKLILDPLVIRPMQHPLCAGSVLDADGVTLLTSLVLARSDALRACASWFTVLKQARRALRITEGNAQDLYFQRCFELATLHGEPGADARERAAAVLREVHEGTGGRTTTALKNLVTEPNRLAELTTLIESAWRARPLVNSGARDLASALTELLDASTLAREGDPADAGPLLDELIEDKVGTHRGIALWRPHPRYGADDLGLTVHECPPRPAVGATASTATLALPFDRSIYERVFTVLQGSIDRTDLPDLPTLVSTEVSRSCSPWGLLDESLRVTAAAGCELALGLSPLGAVPLMRALVEAELSDARGERSAESEQDEPEAGLHTGTTPSAAKSLGVQAPSGTDGGAAQCGSKGQWADAGEPGPGSRAHAVVNARWRREAYVLQARRYSVHLGEAVSGPLAVVAAELRTPWRPYLRRLWVRLHGRDVRELAVFDPVELWDLLDGIARSVMLDHRTRVKQALTVAMDEVEEARAS
;
A
#
# COMPACT_ATOMS: atom_id res chain seq x y z
N MET A 1 -17.84 -11.07 25.27
CA MET A 1 -17.10 -11.97 24.35
C MET A 1 -16.26 -12.85 25.25
N VAL A 2 -16.52 -14.16 25.31
CA VAL A 2 -16.03 -15.06 26.36
C VAL A 2 -14.51 -14.98 26.55
N LEU A 3 -13.75 -14.94 25.46
CA LEU A 3 -12.29 -14.81 25.51
C LEU A 3 -11.82 -13.52 26.20
N ASP A 4 -12.46 -12.38 25.93
CA ASP A 4 -12.10 -11.11 26.56
C ASP A 4 -12.37 -11.13 28.07
N GLU A 5 -13.43 -11.80 28.50
CA GLU A 5 -13.80 -11.91 29.91
C GLU A 5 -12.80 -12.79 30.67
N VAL A 6 -12.49 -13.98 30.13
CA VAL A 6 -11.49 -14.88 30.72
C VAL A 6 -10.12 -14.21 30.75
N TRP A 7 -9.73 -13.52 29.68
CA TRP A 7 -8.44 -12.84 29.60
C TRP A 7 -8.30 -11.70 30.60
N ARG A 8 -9.36 -10.90 30.81
CA ARG A 8 -9.35 -9.82 31.81
C ARG A 8 -9.23 -10.32 33.25
N GLY A 9 -9.54 -11.58 33.51
CA GLY A 9 -9.29 -12.23 34.80
C GLY A 9 -7.83 -12.65 35.02
N LEU A 10 -6.95 -12.48 34.03
CA LEU A 10 -5.52 -12.77 34.16
C LEU A 10 -4.75 -11.52 34.58
N ASP A 11 -3.99 -11.64 35.67
CA ASP A 11 -3.02 -10.62 36.07
C ASP A 11 -1.68 -10.78 35.32
N GLY A 12 -0.92 -9.71 35.15
CA GLY A 12 0.46 -9.76 34.64
C GLY A 12 0.60 -9.98 33.12
N VAL A 13 -0.49 -9.79 32.36
CA VAL A 13 -0.51 -9.95 30.89
C VAL A 13 -0.59 -8.61 30.14
N ASP A 14 -0.25 -7.49 30.79
CA ASP A 14 -0.38 -6.13 30.25
C ASP A 14 0.34 -5.96 28.92
N ALA A 15 1.53 -6.55 28.78
CA ALA A 15 2.35 -6.44 27.58
C ALA A 15 1.72 -7.12 26.34
N LEU A 16 0.72 -7.98 26.56
CA LEU A 16 -0.04 -8.72 25.55
C LEU A 16 -1.50 -8.20 25.44
N SER A 17 -1.84 -7.14 26.16
CA SER A 17 -3.19 -6.58 26.27
C SER A 17 -3.29 -5.21 25.61
N GLY A 18 -4.49 -4.87 25.14
CA GLY A 18 -4.84 -3.52 24.70
C GLY A 18 -5.14 -2.60 25.88
N PRO A 19 -5.38 -1.29 25.65
CA PRO A 19 -5.59 -0.32 26.73
C PRO A 19 -6.80 -0.63 27.64
N GLN A 20 -7.77 -1.39 27.13
CA GLN A 20 -9.02 -1.77 27.79
C GLN A 20 -8.95 -3.19 28.39
N GLY A 21 -7.74 -3.72 28.58
CA GLY A 21 -7.46 -5.01 29.23
C GLY A 21 -7.80 -6.26 28.41
N ALA A 22 -8.38 -6.12 27.22
CA ALA A 22 -8.63 -7.24 26.31
C ALA A 22 -7.33 -7.67 25.61
N PRO A 23 -7.20 -8.94 25.14
CA PRO A 23 -6.01 -9.38 24.43
C PRO A 23 -5.83 -8.58 23.13
N LEU A 24 -4.58 -8.28 22.76
CA LEU A 24 -4.30 -7.68 21.46
C LEU A 24 -4.74 -8.64 20.34
N ARG A 25 -5.16 -8.10 19.20
CA ARG A 25 -5.48 -8.92 18.01
C ARG A 25 -4.33 -9.86 17.62
N ARG A 26 -3.07 -9.41 17.79
CA ARG A 26 -1.88 -10.24 17.57
C ARG A 26 -1.66 -11.28 18.65
N THR A 27 -2.01 -11.00 19.90
CA THR A 27 -2.00 -12.00 20.98
C THR A 27 -2.95 -13.15 20.63
N VAL A 28 -4.15 -12.83 20.13
CA VAL A 28 -5.09 -13.85 19.64
C VAL A 28 -4.49 -14.64 18.48
N LYS A 29 -4.07 -13.94 17.41
CA LYS A 29 -3.61 -14.56 16.16
C LYS A 29 -2.30 -15.36 16.30
N LEU A 30 -1.36 -14.91 17.13
CA LEU A 30 0.00 -15.45 17.17
C LEU A 30 0.26 -16.35 18.38
N ILE A 31 -0.50 -16.19 19.48
CA ILE A 31 -0.33 -16.96 20.71
C ILE A 31 -1.57 -17.81 20.99
N LEU A 32 -2.73 -17.17 21.19
CA LEU A 32 -3.90 -17.88 21.71
C LEU A 32 -4.40 -18.92 20.71
N ASP A 33 -4.79 -18.53 19.50
CA ASP A 33 -5.32 -19.45 18.50
C ASP A 33 -4.32 -20.58 18.16
N PRO A 34 -3.05 -20.31 17.82
CA PRO A 34 -2.14 -21.38 17.40
C PRO A 34 -1.51 -22.18 18.55
N LEU A 35 -1.33 -21.62 19.75
CA LEU A 35 -0.53 -22.26 20.81
C LEU A 35 -1.35 -22.70 22.02
N VAL A 36 -2.45 -22.00 22.34
CA VAL A 36 -3.27 -22.24 23.54
C VAL A 36 -4.63 -22.88 23.18
N ILE A 37 -5.46 -22.18 22.42
CA ILE A 37 -6.82 -22.57 22.06
C ILE A 37 -6.81 -23.68 20.99
N ARG A 38 -5.96 -23.56 19.97
CA ARG A 38 -5.81 -24.53 18.88
C ARG A 38 -7.15 -24.99 18.28
N PRO A 39 -7.94 -24.11 17.64
CA PRO A 39 -9.30 -24.42 17.17
C PRO A 39 -9.41 -25.65 16.25
N MET A 40 -8.35 -25.97 15.50
CA MET A 40 -8.28 -27.21 14.69
C MET A 40 -8.26 -28.48 15.54
N GLN A 41 -7.65 -28.44 16.73
CA GLN A 41 -7.60 -29.54 17.70
C GLN A 41 -8.79 -29.51 18.66
N HIS A 42 -9.40 -28.34 18.85
CA HIS A 42 -10.56 -28.13 19.70
C HIS A 42 -11.71 -27.47 18.91
N PRO A 43 -12.44 -28.24 18.07
CA PRO A 43 -13.49 -27.69 17.19
C PRO A 43 -14.61 -26.95 17.94
N LEU A 44 -14.89 -27.32 19.19
CA LEU A 44 -15.84 -26.62 20.07
C LEU A 44 -15.46 -25.15 20.32
N CYS A 45 -14.21 -24.76 20.10
CA CYS A 45 -13.72 -23.39 20.23
C CYS A 45 -13.60 -22.63 18.89
N ALA A 46 -13.92 -23.26 17.75
CA ALA A 46 -13.71 -22.67 16.42
C ALA A 46 -14.85 -21.76 15.94
N GLY A 47 -16.02 -21.83 16.58
CA GLY A 47 -17.21 -21.06 16.21
C GLY A 47 -17.11 -19.57 16.55
N SER A 48 -17.77 -18.72 15.75
CA SER A 48 -17.95 -17.29 16.07
C SER A 48 -18.89 -17.07 17.26
N VAL A 49 -19.74 -18.06 17.55
CA VAL A 49 -20.58 -18.16 18.74
C VAL A 49 -20.28 -19.52 19.37
N LEU A 50 -19.97 -19.53 20.67
CA LEU A 50 -19.68 -20.74 21.43
C LEU A 50 -20.92 -21.15 22.22
N ASP A 51 -21.16 -22.46 22.29
CA ASP A 51 -22.11 -23.06 23.22
C ASP A 51 -21.48 -23.19 24.62
N ALA A 52 -22.26 -23.66 25.60
CA ALA A 52 -21.81 -23.75 27.00
C ALA A 52 -20.56 -24.63 27.16
N ASP A 53 -20.45 -25.72 26.40
CA ASP A 53 -19.31 -26.64 26.43
C ASP A 53 -18.06 -26.00 25.81
N GLY A 54 -18.22 -25.30 24.68
CA GLY A 54 -17.16 -24.53 24.05
C GLY A 54 -16.63 -23.40 24.93
N VAL A 55 -17.52 -22.71 25.67
CA VAL A 55 -17.14 -21.69 26.68
C VAL A 55 -16.32 -22.31 27.81
N THR A 56 -16.78 -23.43 28.35
CA THR A 56 -16.09 -24.14 29.45
C THR A 56 -14.70 -24.62 29.01
N LEU A 57 -14.61 -25.22 27.82
CA LEU A 57 -13.34 -25.69 27.27
C LEU A 57 -12.37 -24.54 27.01
N LEU A 58 -12.82 -23.47 26.35
CA LEU A 58 -11.98 -22.29 26.07
C LEU A 58 -11.44 -21.69 27.36
N THR A 59 -12.31 -21.52 28.36
CA THR A 59 -11.94 -20.98 29.67
C THR A 59 -10.86 -21.85 30.33
N SER A 60 -11.07 -23.17 30.32
CA SER A 60 -10.12 -24.13 30.89
C SER A 60 -8.76 -24.11 30.20
N LEU A 61 -8.73 -24.03 28.86
CA LEU A 61 -7.49 -23.99 28.08
C LEU A 61 -6.67 -22.72 28.38
N VAL A 62 -7.33 -21.57 28.48
CA VAL A 62 -6.66 -20.29 28.78
C VAL A 62 -6.15 -20.29 30.22
N LEU A 63 -6.98 -20.67 31.20
CA LEU A 63 -6.57 -20.71 32.61
C LEU A 63 -5.44 -21.71 32.86
N ALA A 64 -5.45 -22.87 32.19
CA ALA A 64 -4.39 -23.87 32.27
C ALA A 64 -3.04 -23.40 31.69
N ARG A 65 -3.03 -22.26 30.99
CA ARG A 65 -1.82 -21.62 30.45
C ARG A 65 -1.56 -20.24 31.04
N SER A 66 -2.27 -19.85 32.09
CA SER A 66 -2.16 -18.52 32.73
C SER A 66 -0.72 -18.18 33.13
N ASP A 67 0.02 -19.10 33.76
CA ASP A 67 1.41 -18.86 34.16
C ASP A 67 2.35 -18.70 32.96
N ALA A 68 2.17 -19.51 31.92
CA ALA A 68 2.95 -19.37 30.69
C ALA A 68 2.63 -18.05 29.96
N LEU A 69 1.37 -17.58 30.01
CA LEU A 69 0.96 -16.30 29.44
C LEU A 69 1.54 -15.11 30.20
N ARG A 70 1.60 -15.18 31.54
CA ARG A 70 2.29 -14.21 32.40
C ARG A 70 3.78 -14.14 32.09
N ALA A 71 4.45 -15.28 32.11
CA ALA A 71 5.87 -15.36 31.77
C ALA A 71 6.14 -14.88 30.34
N CYS A 72 5.25 -15.17 29.39
CA CYS A 72 5.35 -14.67 28.01
C CYS A 72 5.32 -13.14 27.96
N ALA A 73 4.42 -12.50 28.70
CA ALA A 73 4.34 -11.05 28.80
C ALA A 73 5.61 -10.44 29.43
N SER A 74 6.15 -11.08 30.49
CA SER A 74 7.43 -10.71 31.11
C SER A 74 8.58 -10.82 30.13
N TRP A 75 8.72 -11.95 29.41
CA TRP A 75 9.74 -12.16 28.38
C TRP A 75 9.65 -11.12 27.26
N PHE A 76 8.44 -10.75 26.82
CA PHE A 76 8.29 -9.73 25.78
C PHE A 76 8.81 -8.36 26.25
N THR A 77 8.69 -8.04 27.53
CA THR A 77 9.28 -6.82 28.10
C THR A 77 10.81 -6.89 28.11
N VAL A 78 11.40 -8.03 28.47
CA VAL A 78 12.86 -8.25 28.40
C VAL A 78 13.37 -8.16 26.97
N LEU A 79 12.71 -8.79 26.00
CA LEU A 79 13.09 -8.73 24.59
C LEU A 79 13.00 -7.30 24.03
N LYS A 80 11.98 -6.51 24.41
CA LYS A 80 11.91 -5.08 24.03
C LYS A 80 13.10 -4.29 24.58
N GLN A 81 13.53 -4.54 25.82
CA GLN A 81 14.68 -3.87 26.42
C GLN A 81 15.98 -4.27 25.71
N ALA A 82 16.20 -5.57 25.49
CA ALA A 82 17.37 -6.08 24.77
C ALA A 82 17.41 -5.56 23.32
N ARG A 83 16.26 -5.52 22.62
CA ARG A 83 16.13 -4.95 21.27
C ARG A 83 16.60 -3.50 21.20
N ARG A 84 16.20 -2.67 22.17
CA ARG A 84 16.63 -1.26 22.26
C ARG A 84 18.13 -1.16 22.52
N ALA A 85 18.67 -1.99 23.42
CA ALA A 85 20.10 -2.01 23.74
C ALA A 85 20.94 -2.40 22.51
N LEU A 86 20.49 -3.37 21.72
CA LEU A 86 21.11 -3.79 20.46
C LEU A 86 20.81 -2.84 19.28
N ARG A 87 20.05 -1.76 19.50
CA ARG A 87 19.63 -0.78 18.48
C ARG A 87 18.93 -1.40 17.27
N ILE A 88 18.21 -2.50 17.49
CA ILE A 88 17.45 -3.18 16.45
C ILE A 88 16.15 -2.42 16.21
N THR A 89 16.03 -1.76 15.07
CA THR A 89 14.84 -1.00 14.65
C THR A 89 13.90 -1.80 13.76
N GLU A 90 14.27 -3.03 13.40
CA GLU A 90 13.67 -3.76 12.29
C GLU A 90 12.53 -4.69 12.68
N GLY A 91 11.48 -4.70 11.86
CA GLY A 91 10.32 -5.60 11.99
C GLY A 91 9.40 -5.26 13.16
N ASN A 92 8.13 -5.66 13.04
CA ASN A 92 7.16 -5.50 14.13
C ASN A 92 7.50 -6.46 15.28
N ALA A 93 7.75 -5.91 16.47
CA ALA A 93 8.16 -6.71 17.63
C ALA A 93 7.13 -7.78 18.03
N GLN A 94 5.83 -7.50 17.86
CA GLN A 94 4.78 -8.45 18.19
C GLN A 94 4.79 -9.62 17.19
N ASP A 95 4.89 -9.31 15.89
CA ASP A 95 4.91 -10.32 14.83
C ASP A 95 6.15 -11.24 14.94
N LEU A 96 7.31 -10.69 15.30
CA LEU A 96 8.56 -11.46 15.38
C LEU A 96 8.75 -12.21 16.72
N TYR A 97 8.32 -11.64 17.84
CA TYR A 97 8.75 -12.13 19.15
C TYR A 97 7.65 -12.82 19.96
N PHE A 98 6.36 -12.65 19.65
CA PHE A 98 5.29 -13.21 20.49
C PHE A 98 5.40 -14.73 20.65
N GLN A 99 5.60 -15.45 19.55
CA GLN A 99 5.76 -16.91 19.59
C GLN A 99 7.05 -17.32 20.31
N ARG A 100 8.16 -16.60 20.08
CA ARG A 100 9.44 -16.84 20.77
C ARG A 100 9.35 -16.55 22.28
N CYS A 101 8.59 -15.54 22.69
CA CYS A 101 8.34 -15.25 24.10
C CYS A 101 7.51 -16.36 24.75
N PHE A 102 6.53 -16.91 24.04
CA PHE A 102 5.74 -18.04 24.54
C PHE A 102 6.58 -19.32 24.65
N GLU A 103 7.47 -19.55 23.67
CA GLU A 103 8.46 -20.63 23.71
C GLU A 103 9.39 -20.49 24.92
N LEU A 104 9.99 -19.31 25.14
CA LEU A 104 10.82 -19.03 26.32
C LEU A 104 10.04 -19.22 27.63
N ALA A 105 8.80 -18.74 27.70
CA ALA A 105 7.94 -18.92 28.85
C ALA A 105 7.64 -20.40 29.15
N THR A 106 7.43 -21.20 28.10
CA THR A 106 7.16 -22.64 28.23
C THR A 106 8.41 -23.41 28.65
N LEU A 107 9.59 -23.04 28.12
CA LEU A 107 10.85 -23.73 28.38
C LEU A 107 11.53 -23.30 29.68
N HIS A 108 11.36 -22.05 30.08
CA HIS A 108 12.13 -21.44 31.17
C HIS A 108 11.27 -20.78 32.26
N GLY A 109 9.95 -20.70 32.09
CA GLY A 109 9.09 -19.98 33.03
C GLY A 109 9.36 -18.48 32.99
N GLU A 110 9.26 -17.82 34.15
CA GLU A 110 9.52 -16.38 34.29
C GLU A 110 10.99 -16.03 33.96
N PRO A 111 11.26 -14.82 33.43
CA PRO A 111 12.63 -14.38 33.14
C PRO A 111 13.52 -14.35 34.39
N GLY A 112 14.56 -15.19 34.40
CA GLY A 112 15.56 -15.27 35.48
C GLY A 112 16.75 -14.31 35.31
N ALA A 113 17.83 -14.54 36.07
CA ALA A 113 19.02 -13.70 36.06
C ALA A 113 19.74 -13.67 34.69
N ASP A 114 19.61 -14.73 33.90
CA ASP A 114 20.18 -14.89 32.56
C ASP A 114 19.25 -14.40 31.43
N ALA A 115 18.10 -13.81 31.77
CA ALA A 115 17.08 -13.44 30.80
C ALA A 115 17.58 -12.47 29.72
N ARG A 116 18.45 -11.52 30.09
CA ARG A 116 19.02 -10.57 29.12
C ARG A 116 19.91 -11.27 28.09
N GLU A 117 20.69 -12.24 28.51
CA GLU A 117 21.57 -13.00 27.63
C GLU A 117 20.75 -13.86 26.66
N ARG A 118 19.75 -14.59 27.18
CA ARG A 118 18.81 -15.39 26.36
C ARG A 118 18.04 -14.51 25.37
N ALA A 119 17.53 -13.36 25.82
CA ALA A 119 16.83 -12.42 24.96
C ALA A 119 17.76 -11.90 23.84
N ALA A 120 19.01 -11.56 24.15
CA ALA A 120 19.98 -11.15 23.15
C ALA A 120 20.32 -12.27 22.16
N ALA A 121 20.40 -13.53 22.61
CA ALA A 121 20.62 -14.69 21.76
C ALA A 121 19.45 -14.95 20.80
N VAL A 122 18.22 -14.93 21.31
CA VAL A 122 17.00 -15.07 20.49
C VAL A 122 16.89 -13.94 19.48
N LEU A 123 17.19 -12.69 19.88
CA LEU A 123 17.20 -11.56 18.95
C LEU A 123 18.27 -11.74 17.87
N ARG A 124 19.47 -12.20 18.23
CA ARG A 124 20.50 -12.50 17.23
C ARG A 124 20.04 -13.57 16.26
N GLU A 125 19.50 -14.70 16.73
CA GLU A 125 18.95 -15.75 15.85
C GLU A 125 17.88 -15.20 14.89
N VAL A 126 16.92 -14.43 15.40
CA VAL A 126 15.82 -13.87 14.60
C VAL A 126 16.33 -12.88 13.54
N HIS A 127 17.41 -12.13 13.82
CA HIS A 127 17.90 -11.07 12.92
C HIS A 127 19.14 -11.44 12.09
N GLU A 128 19.93 -12.43 12.49
CA GLU A 128 21.05 -12.99 11.71
C GLU A 128 20.54 -13.69 10.44
N GLY A 129 19.32 -14.25 10.48
CA GLY A 129 18.63 -14.82 9.32
C GLY A 129 18.25 -13.82 8.21
N THR A 130 18.55 -12.52 8.35
CA THR A 130 18.19 -11.51 7.32
C THR A 130 19.15 -11.48 6.12
N GLY A 131 20.27 -12.23 6.15
CA GLY A 131 21.22 -12.31 5.04
C GLY A 131 21.79 -10.94 4.62
N GLY A 132 21.97 -10.03 5.59
CA GLY A 132 22.47 -8.67 5.35
C GLY A 132 21.42 -7.66 4.86
N ARG A 133 20.17 -8.06 4.63
CA ARG A 133 19.08 -7.21 4.12
C ARG A 133 18.40 -6.45 5.26
N THR A 134 19.19 -5.57 5.84
CA THR A 134 18.81 -4.72 6.98
C THR A 134 18.66 -3.28 6.49
N THR A 135 17.78 -2.53 7.14
CA THR A 135 17.60 -1.08 6.95
C THR A 135 18.87 -0.29 7.29
N THR A 136 19.68 -0.79 8.23
CA THR A 136 20.99 -0.24 8.55
C THR A 136 21.98 -0.46 7.40
N ALA A 137 22.08 -1.68 6.86
CA ALA A 137 22.94 -1.96 5.72
C ALA A 137 22.48 -1.20 4.47
N LEU A 138 21.16 -1.07 4.25
CA LEU A 138 20.61 -0.22 3.19
C LEU A 138 21.06 1.23 3.36
N LYS A 139 20.97 1.79 4.57
CA LYS A 139 21.40 3.16 4.85
C LYS A 139 22.88 3.34 4.55
N ASN A 140 23.73 2.41 5.03
CA ASN A 140 25.16 2.46 4.78
C ASN A 140 25.47 2.41 3.29
N LEU A 141 24.79 1.53 2.54
CA LEU A 141 24.97 1.39 1.09
C LEU A 141 24.60 2.68 0.33
N VAL A 142 23.45 3.28 0.61
CA VAL A 142 22.99 4.46 -0.16
C VAL A 142 23.67 5.77 0.27
N THR A 143 24.29 5.80 1.45
CA THR A 143 25.01 6.99 1.97
C THR A 143 26.51 6.93 1.72
N GLU A 144 27.04 5.81 1.24
CA GLU A 144 28.43 5.71 0.78
C GLU A 144 28.65 6.68 -0.41
N PRO A 145 29.62 7.62 -0.35
CA PRO A 145 29.73 8.70 -1.34
C PRO A 145 29.84 8.22 -2.79
N ASN A 146 30.63 7.17 -3.05
CA ASN A 146 30.81 6.63 -4.40
C ASN A 146 29.52 5.97 -4.91
N ARG A 147 28.83 5.22 -4.06
CA ARG A 147 27.55 4.58 -4.41
C ARG A 147 26.44 5.59 -4.59
N LEU A 148 26.40 6.63 -3.77
CA LEU A 148 25.44 7.73 -3.92
C LEU A 148 25.60 8.41 -5.28
N ALA A 149 26.83 8.71 -5.70
CA ALA A 149 27.12 9.31 -7.00
C ALA A 149 26.73 8.39 -8.17
N GLU A 150 27.05 7.10 -8.07
CA GLU A 150 26.68 6.08 -9.05
C GLU A 150 25.15 5.96 -9.19
N LEU A 151 24.42 5.83 -8.07
CA LEU A 151 22.97 5.72 -8.06
C LEU A 151 22.31 6.99 -8.61
N THR A 152 22.84 8.17 -8.28
CA THR A 152 22.33 9.44 -8.82
C THR A 152 22.48 9.49 -10.34
N THR A 153 23.63 9.08 -10.86
CA THR A 153 23.89 9.01 -12.32
C THR A 153 22.99 7.98 -13.01
N LEU A 154 22.78 6.82 -12.37
CA LEU A 154 21.90 5.78 -12.88
C LEU A 154 20.45 6.26 -12.96
N ILE A 155 19.95 6.90 -11.89
CA ILE A 155 18.61 7.50 -11.85
C ILE A 155 18.47 8.56 -12.94
N GLU A 156 19.47 9.44 -13.09
CA GLU A 156 19.48 10.47 -14.14
C GLU A 156 19.32 9.90 -15.54
N SER A 157 20.11 8.87 -15.83
CA SER A 157 20.12 8.23 -17.14
C SER A 157 18.81 7.49 -17.39
N ALA A 158 18.34 6.69 -16.42
CA ALA A 158 17.10 5.94 -16.53
C ALA A 158 15.87 6.86 -16.66
N TRP A 159 15.83 7.96 -15.89
CA TRP A 159 14.72 8.92 -15.92
C TRP A 159 14.63 9.68 -17.24
N ARG A 160 15.78 10.04 -17.84
CA ARG A 160 15.84 10.70 -19.14
C ARG A 160 15.46 9.77 -20.30
N ALA A 161 15.74 8.47 -20.16
CA ALA A 161 15.46 7.48 -21.20
C ALA A 161 13.98 7.08 -21.31
N ARG A 162 13.11 7.59 -20.42
CA ARG A 162 11.69 7.22 -20.38
C ARG A 162 10.98 7.64 -21.66
N PRO A 163 10.11 6.76 -22.23
CA PRO A 163 9.27 7.16 -23.34
C PRO A 163 8.25 8.20 -22.88
N LEU A 164 8.15 9.31 -23.60
CA LEU A 164 7.16 10.35 -23.35
C LEU A 164 6.23 10.46 -24.56
N VAL A 165 5.19 9.63 -24.56
CA VAL A 165 4.14 9.65 -25.58
C VAL A 165 2.99 10.52 -25.07
N ASN A 166 2.37 11.31 -25.94
CA ASN A 166 1.16 12.03 -25.61
C ASN A 166 -0.03 11.07 -25.79
N SER A 167 -0.58 10.60 -24.68
CA SER A 167 -1.79 9.79 -24.59
C SER A 167 -2.74 10.43 -23.57
N GLY A 168 -4.04 10.21 -23.72
CA GLY A 168 -5.03 10.57 -22.72
C GLY A 168 -4.85 9.72 -21.46
N ALA A 169 -5.08 10.33 -20.28
CA ALA A 169 -4.96 9.65 -18.98
C ALA A 169 -5.81 8.37 -18.85
N ARG A 170 -6.90 8.29 -19.62
CA ARG A 170 -7.87 7.19 -19.63
C ARG A 170 -8.05 6.53 -21.00
N ASP A 171 -7.06 6.64 -21.89
CA ASP A 171 -7.05 5.80 -23.09
C ASP A 171 -7.15 4.33 -22.70
N LEU A 172 -7.76 3.48 -23.53
CA LEU A 172 -7.93 2.04 -23.25
C LEU A 172 -8.78 1.70 -22.00
N ALA A 173 -9.47 2.68 -21.39
CA ALA A 173 -10.33 2.45 -20.23
C ALA A 173 -11.45 1.43 -20.50
N SER A 174 -11.98 1.38 -21.73
CA SER A 174 -13.02 0.40 -22.12
C SER A 174 -12.50 -1.03 -22.02
N ALA A 175 -11.35 -1.33 -22.60
CA ALA A 175 -10.76 -2.67 -22.58
C ALA A 175 -10.39 -3.12 -21.16
N LEU A 176 -9.90 -2.20 -20.32
CA LEU A 176 -9.65 -2.49 -18.90
C LEU A 176 -10.94 -2.72 -18.11
N THR A 177 -12.03 -2.02 -18.45
CA THR A 177 -13.35 -2.24 -17.82
C THR A 177 -13.93 -3.60 -18.23
N GLU A 178 -13.76 -4.00 -19.49
CA GLU A 178 -14.13 -5.31 -19.99
C GLU A 178 -13.35 -6.43 -19.27
N LEU A 179 -12.04 -6.26 -19.09
CA LEU A 179 -11.21 -7.19 -18.31
C LEU A 179 -11.72 -7.35 -16.87
N LEU A 180 -12.09 -6.25 -16.21
CA LEU A 180 -12.64 -6.30 -14.85
C LEU A 180 -13.93 -7.13 -14.81
N ASP A 181 -14.84 -6.91 -15.75
CA ASP A 181 -16.11 -7.63 -15.80
C ASP A 181 -15.90 -9.12 -16.13
N ALA A 182 -15.06 -9.44 -17.12
CA ALA A 182 -14.68 -10.82 -17.45
C ALA A 182 -14.04 -11.54 -16.25
N SER A 183 -13.12 -10.87 -15.53
CA SER A 183 -12.46 -11.43 -14.35
C SER A 183 -13.45 -11.68 -13.20
N THR A 184 -14.48 -10.84 -13.05
CA THR A 184 -15.54 -11.08 -12.06
C THR A 184 -16.43 -12.29 -12.40
N LEU A 185 -16.63 -12.57 -13.69
CA LEU A 185 -17.39 -13.73 -14.16
C LEU A 185 -16.56 -15.02 -14.01
N ALA A 186 -15.27 -14.95 -14.34
CA ALA A 186 -14.33 -16.05 -14.12
C ALA A 186 -14.32 -16.49 -12.66
N ARG A 187 -14.33 -15.54 -11.72
CA ARG A 187 -14.40 -15.81 -10.28
C ARG A 187 -15.67 -16.55 -9.85
N GLU A 188 -16.79 -16.35 -10.56
CA GLU A 188 -18.09 -16.99 -10.35
C GLU A 188 -18.24 -18.33 -11.09
N GLY A 189 -17.26 -18.72 -11.90
CA GLY A 189 -17.21 -20.00 -12.60
C GLY A 189 -17.37 -19.93 -14.12
N ASP A 190 -17.38 -18.74 -14.72
CA ASP A 190 -17.46 -18.55 -16.17
C ASP A 190 -16.19 -17.85 -16.72
N PRO A 191 -15.13 -18.61 -17.06
CA PRO A 191 -13.82 -18.05 -17.37
C PRO A 191 -13.58 -17.75 -18.87
N ALA A 192 -14.57 -18.01 -19.74
CA ALA A 192 -14.34 -18.24 -21.18
C ALA A 192 -13.50 -17.14 -21.86
N ASP A 193 -13.71 -15.88 -21.48
CA ASP A 193 -13.10 -14.72 -22.14
C ASP A 193 -12.04 -14.01 -21.28
N ALA A 194 -11.93 -14.29 -19.98
CA ALA A 194 -11.12 -13.49 -19.07
C ALA A 194 -9.60 -13.73 -19.22
N GLY A 195 -9.20 -14.99 -19.45
CA GLY A 195 -7.80 -15.35 -19.66
C GLY A 195 -7.26 -14.76 -20.97
N PRO A 196 -7.88 -15.05 -22.13
CA PRO A 196 -7.46 -14.51 -23.42
C PRO A 196 -7.39 -12.97 -23.44
N LEU A 197 -8.37 -12.30 -22.84
CA LEU A 197 -8.36 -10.83 -22.75
C LEU A 197 -7.21 -10.30 -21.88
N LEU A 198 -6.89 -10.96 -20.76
CA LEU A 198 -5.74 -10.58 -19.96
C LEU A 198 -4.43 -10.75 -20.73
N ASP A 199 -4.26 -11.88 -21.42
CA ASP A 199 -3.08 -12.17 -22.24
C ASP A 199 -2.91 -11.14 -23.36
N GLU A 200 -3.99 -10.81 -24.10
CA GLU A 200 -3.98 -9.79 -25.14
C GLU A 200 -3.53 -8.42 -24.60
N LEU A 201 -4.08 -7.97 -23.46
CA LEU A 201 -3.71 -6.69 -22.86
C LEU A 201 -2.25 -6.64 -22.38
N ILE A 202 -1.68 -7.79 -21.97
CA ILE A 202 -0.27 -7.93 -21.58
C ILE A 202 0.64 -7.92 -22.83
N GLU A 203 0.23 -8.59 -23.90
CA GLU A 203 0.94 -8.60 -25.18
C GLU A 203 0.98 -7.20 -25.79
N ASP A 204 -0.15 -6.49 -25.77
CA ASP A 204 -0.33 -5.12 -26.30
C ASP A 204 0.25 -4.01 -25.42
N LYS A 205 0.90 -4.37 -24.30
CA LYS A 205 1.56 -3.42 -23.39
C LYS A 205 0.62 -2.34 -22.85
N VAL A 206 -0.65 -2.68 -22.63
CA VAL A 206 -1.68 -1.73 -22.16
C VAL A 206 -1.29 -1.10 -20.82
N GLY A 207 -0.75 -1.88 -19.89
CA GLY A 207 -0.25 -1.39 -18.61
C GLY A 207 0.88 -0.38 -18.78
N THR A 208 1.83 -0.66 -19.66
CA THR A 208 2.91 0.26 -20.04
C THR A 208 2.37 1.56 -20.63
N HIS A 209 1.47 1.49 -21.62
CA HIS A 209 0.88 2.67 -22.23
C HIS A 209 0.16 3.56 -21.20
N ARG A 210 -0.62 2.95 -20.30
CA ARG A 210 -1.29 3.66 -19.19
C ARG A 210 -0.32 4.27 -18.20
N GLY A 211 0.76 3.58 -17.86
CA GLY A 211 1.74 4.09 -16.91
C GLY A 211 2.60 5.22 -17.49
N ILE A 212 2.82 5.26 -18.80
CA ILE A 212 3.51 6.36 -19.49
C ILE A 212 2.69 7.66 -19.40
N ALA A 213 1.36 7.58 -19.56
CA ALA A 213 0.47 8.74 -19.45
C ALA A 213 0.62 9.46 -18.09
N LEU A 214 0.86 8.71 -17.01
CA LEU A 214 1.01 9.26 -15.67
C LEU A 214 2.25 10.15 -15.47
N TRP A 215 3.21 10.14 -16.41
CA TRP A 215 4.38 11.03 -16.37
C TRP A 215 4.13 12.41 -16.96
N ARG A 216 2.94 12.65 -17.51
CA ARG A 216 2.53 13.93 -18.06
C ARG A 216 1.47 14.58 -17.16
N PRO A 217 1.41 15.92 -17.15
CA PRO A 217 0.31 16.62 -16.53
C PRO A 217 -0.98 16.33 -17.30
N HIS A 218 -2.07 16.12 -16.57
CA HIS A 218 -3.40 15.93 -17.13
C HIS A 218 -4.42 16.77 -16.38
N PRO A 219 -5.34 17.47 -17.09
CA PRO A 219 -6.39 18.25 -16.43
C PRO A 219 -7.31 17.40 -15.54
N ARG A 220 -7.45 16.10 -15.84
CA ARG A 220 -8.20 15.14 -15.04
C ARG A 220 -7.53 13.78 -15.11
N TYR A 221 -7.62 13.04 -14.01
CA TYR A 221 -7.10 11.67 -13.87
C TYR A 221 -5.59 11.56 -14.01
N GLY A 222 -4.87 12.67 -13.80
CA GLY A 222 -3.42 12.69 -13.65
C GLY A 222 -2.96 11.98 -12.38
N ALA A 223 -1.66 11.74 -12.25
CA ALA A 223 -1.10 11.04 -11.10
C ALA A 223 -1.40 11.74 -9.75
N ASP A 224 -1.54 13.07 -9.77
CA ASP A 224 -1.94 13.91 -8.64
C ASP A 224 -3.41 13.73 -8.24
N ASP A 225 -4.32 13.72 -9.23
CA ASP A 225 -5.75 13.46 -9.01
C ASP A 225 -5.97 12.09 -8.38
N LEU A 226 -5.23 11.10 -8.90
CA LEU A 226 -5.21 9.73 -8.42
C LEU A 226 -4.59 9.59 -7.01
N GLY A 227 -3.94 10.65 -6.50
CA GLY A 227 -3.32 10.68 -5.18
C GLY A 227 -2.06 9.84 -5.09
N LEU A 228 -1.35 9.69 -6.21
CA LEU A 228 -0.08 8.95 -6.35
C LEU A 228 1.14 9.86 -6.20
N THR A 229 0.99 11.16 -6.45
CA THR A 229 2.01 12.21 -6.26
C THR A 229 1.36 13.49 -5.73
N VAL A 230 2.13 14.35 -5.06
CA VAL A 230 1.71 15.72 -4.71
C VAL A 230 2.01 16.74 -5.81
N HIS A 231 2.81 16.35 -6.81
CA HIS A 231 3.23 17.20 -7.92
C HIS A 231 2.30 17.03 -9.12
N GLU A 232 2.22 18.03 -10.01
CA GLU A 232 1.39 17.97 -11.22
C GLU A 232 1.64 16.70 -12.06
N CYS A 233 2.90 16.28 -12.13
CA CYS A 233 3.29 14.95 -12.56
C CYS A 233 4.47 14.43 -11.72
N PRO A 234 4.73 13.11 -11.70
CA PRO A 234 5.77 12.50 -10.88
C PRO A 234 7.15 13.11 -11.08
N PRO A 235 7.84 13.53 -10.00
CA PRO A 235 9.21 14.02 -10.09
C PRO A 235 10.19 12.88 -10.28
N ARG A 236 11.42 13.20 -10.71
CA ARG A 236 12.51 12.23 -10.73
C ARG A 236 12.74 11.70 -9.31
N PRO A 237 12.83 10.37 -9.10
CA PRO A 237 13.03 9.82 -7.77
C PRO A 237 14.39 10.26 -7.21
N ALA A 238 14.44 10.54 -5.91
CA ALA A 238 15.70 10.75 -5.21
C ALA A 238 16.22 9.41 -4.65
N VAL A 239 17.53 9.32 -4.39
CA VAL A 239 18.10 8.16 -3.69
C VAL A 239 17.53 8.05 -2.26
N GLY A 240 17.49 9.18 -1.53
CA GLY A 240 17.05 9.23 -0.13
C GLY A 240 18.07 8.61 0.85
N ALA A 241 17.83 8.80 2.15
CA ALA A 241 18.74 8.31 3.20
C ALA A 241 18.05 7.78 4.46
N THR A 242 16.76 8.09 4.64
CA THR A 242 15.98 7.74 5.83
C THR A 242 14.51 7.54 5.45
N ALA A 243 13.79 6.79 6.26
CA ALA A 243 12.36 6.57 6.09
C ALA A 243 11.70 6.35 7.46
N SER A 244 10.41 6.67 7.55
CA SER A 244 9.54 6.32 8.66
C SER A 244 8.20 5.89 8.11
N THR A 245 7.66 4.78 8.61
CA THR A 245 6.34 4.27 8.17
C THR A 245 5.20 5.24 8.44
N ALA A 246 5.37 6.18 9.37
CA ALA A 246 4.37 7.19 9.71
C ALA A 246 4.35 8.39 8.74
N THR A 247 5.43 8.61 7.99
CA THR A 247 5.63 9.82 7.16
C THR A 247 6.12 9.47 5.76
N LEU A 248 5.76 8.29 5.26
CA LEU A 248 6.12 7.89 3.89
C LEU A 248 5.45 8.82 2.88
N ALA A 249 6.21 9.25 1.88
CA ALA A 249 5.66 9.99 0.76
C ALA A 249 4.62 9.18 -0.04
N LEU A 250 3.87 9.87 -0.90
CA LEU A 250 2.95 9.23 -1.83
C LEU A 250 3.71 8.30 -2.79
N PRO A 251 3.05 7.27 -3.37
CA PRO A 251 3.69 6.24 -4.17
C PRO A 251 4.82 6.70 -5.12
N PHE A 252 4.59 7.75 -5.90
CA PHE A 252 5.55 8.24 -6.89
C PHE A 252 6.53 9.31 -6.36
N ASP A 253 6.32 9.77 -5.13
CA ASP A 253 7.20 10.74 -4.46
C ASP A 253 8.24 10.06 -3.57
N ARG A 254 8.11 8.74 -3.36
CA ARG A 254 9.03 7.97 -2.54
C ARG A 254 10.41 7.91 -3.18
N SER A 255 11.42 8.15 -2.35
CA SER A 255 12.82 7.88 -2.67
C SER A 255 13.10 6.38 -2.84
N ILE A 256 14.20 6.04 -3.51
CA ILE A 256 14.68 4.65 -3.64
C ILE A 256 14.80 4.01 -2.26
N TYR A 257 15.38 4.74 -1.30
CA TYR A 257 15.51 4.28 0.09
C TYR A 257 14.14 3.94 0.71
N GLU A 258 13.13 4.80 0.58
CA GLU A 258 11.80 4.55 1.15
C GLU A 258 11.13 3.32 0.53
N ARG A 259 11.24 3.14 -0.79
CA ARG A 259 10.67 1.98 -1.49
C ARG A 259 11.32 0.68 -0.98
N VAL A 260 12.65 0.61 -0.97
CA VAL A 260 13.37 -0.56 -0.45
C VAL A 260 13.12 -0.77 1.05
N PHE A 261 13.11 0.30 1.85
CA PHE A 261 12.82 0.24 3.28
C PHE A 261 11.47 -0.44 3.56
N THR A 262 10.43 -0.10 2.79
CA THR A 262 9.10 -0.71 2.98
C THR A 262 9.08 -2.20 2.63
N VAL A 263 9.85 -2.63 1.63
CA VAL A 263 10.05 -4.05 1.31
C VAL A 263 10.69 -4.78 2.49
N LEU A 264 11.80 -4.25 3.01
CA LEU A 264 12.52 -4.87 4.12
C LEU A 264 11.65 -4.96 5.39
N GLN A 265 10.86 -3.93 5.68
CA GLN A 265 9.94 -3.95 6.83
C GLN A 265 8.76 -4.91 6.65
N GLY A 266 8.30 -5.10 5.41
CA GLY A 266 7.15 -5.96 5.09
C GLY A 266 7.49 -7.45 4.90
N SER A 267 8.75 -7.78 4.61
CA SER A 267 9.20 -9.17 4.43
C SER A 267 9.50 -9.84 5.77
N ILE A 268 8.83 -10.98 6.01
CA ILE A 268 9.03 -11.84 7.18
C ILE A 268 10.31 -12.66 7.00
N ASP A 269 10.45 -13.32 5.85
CA ASP A 269 11.71 -13.91 5.41
C ASP A 269 12.36 -12.97 4.39
N ARG A 270 13.59 -12.55 4.69
CA ARG A 270 14.36 -11.66 3.80
C ARG A 270 15.39 -12.41 2.98
N THR A 271 15.64 -13.69 3.27
CA THR A 271 16.61 -14.48 2.49
C THR A 271 16.16 -14.68 1.06
N ASP A 272 14.84 -14.72 0.83
CA ASP A 272 14.22 -14.79 -0.50
C ASP A 272 14.33 -13.50 -1.32
N LEU A 273 14.68 -12.36 -0.71
CA LEU A 273 14.87 -11.12 -1.46
C LEU A 273 16.23 -11.15 -2.18
N PRO A 274 16.41 -10.43 -3.29
CA PRO A 274 17.74 -10.15 -3.84
C PRO A 274 18.66 -9.48 -2.82
N ASP A 275 19.98 -9.55 -3.03
CA ASP A 275 20.92 -8.80 -2.19
C ASP A 275 20.67 -7.29 -2.25
N LEU A 276 21.15 -6.54 -1.26
CA LEU A 276 20.84 -5.11 -1.17
C LEU A 276 21.29 -4.29 -2.39
N PRO A 277 22.51 -4.47 -2.94
CA PRO A 277 22.91 -3.77 -4.16
C PRO A 277 21.96 -4.03 -5.34
N THR A 278 21.59 -5.29 -5.58
CA THR A 278 20.67 -5.67 -6.66
C THR A 278 19.26 -5.13 -6.41
N LEU A 279 18.81 -5.16 -5.15
CA LEU A 279 17.51 -4.62 -4.76
C LEU A 279 17.44 -3.11 -5.03
N VAL A 280 18.48 -2.36 -4.65
CA VAL A 280 18.56 -0.91 -4.86
C VAL A 280 18.67 -0.55 -6.35
N SER A 281 19.53 -1.22 -7.12
CA SER A 281 19.66 -0.94 -8.56
C SER A 281 18.39 -1.30 -9.33
N THR A 282 17.73 -2.40 -8.97
CA THR A 282 16.44 -2.79 -9.57
C THR A 282 15.34 -1.82 -9.18
N GLU A 283 15.37 -1.26 -7.97
CA GLU A 283 14.41 -0.24 -7.54
C GLU A 283 14.58 1.07 -8.32
N VAL A 284 15.80 1.41 -8.76
CA VAL A 284 16.01 2.54 -9.69
C VAL A 284 15.28 2.27 -11.01
N SER A 285 15.43 1.07 -11.58
CA SER A 285 14.72 0.66 -12.80
C SER A 285 13.20 0.67 -12.61
N ARG A 286 12.69 0.13 -11.49
CA ARG A 286 11.26 0.20 -11.12
C ARG A 286 10.79 1.65 -11.08
N SER A 287 11.50 2.53 -10.38
CA SER A 287 11.13 3.95 -10.20
C SER A 287 11.11 4.77 -11.49
N CYS A 288 11.85 4.33 -12.51
CA CYS A 288 11.84 4.95 -13.82
C CYS A 288 10.94 4.22 -14.83
N SER A 289 10.23 3.17 -14.41
CA SER A 289 9.32 2.39 -15.26
C SER A 289 7.86 2.80 -15.10
N PRO A 290 7.00 2.56 -16.11
CA PRO A 290 5.56 2.84 -16.02
C PRO A 290 4.97 2.23 -14.74
N TRP A 291 4.11 2.98 -14.05
CA TRP A 291 3.54 2.65 -12.73
C TRP A 291 4.53 2.46 -11.58
N GLY A 292 5.83 2.64 -11.81
CA GLY A 292 6.84 2.25 -10.85
C GLY A 292 7.05 0.73 -10.78
N LEU A 293 6.65 -0.03 -11.82
CA LEU A 293 6.64 -1.49 -11.85
C LEU A 293 7.43 -2.02 -13.06
N LEU A 294 8.07 -3.19 -12.97
CA LEU A 294 8.81 -3.81 -14.07
C LEU A 294 7.96 -4.76 -14.91
N ASP A 295 7.19 -5.63 -14.26
CA ASP A 295 6.41 -6.65 -14.94
C ASP A 295 5.13 -6.07 -15.58
N GLU A 296 4.86 -6.46 -16.83
CA GLU A 296 3.72 -5.92 -17.58
C GLU A 296 2.37 -6.39 -17.01
N SER A 297 2.28 -7.63 -16.52
CA SER A 297 1.04 -8.13 -15.92
C SER A 297 0.64 -7.32 -14.68
N LEU A 298 1.64 -6.86 -13.91
CA LEU A 298 1.43 -5.97 -12.77
C LEU A 298 1.06 -4.55 -13.20
N ARG A 299 1.58 -4.05 -14.33
CA ARG A 299 1.17 -2.76 -14.90
C ARG A 299 -0.27 -2.80 -15.44
N VAL A 300 -0.67 -3.90 -16.09
CA VAL A 300 -2.06 -4.12 -16.53
C VAL A 300 -2.99 -4.18 -15.31
N THR A 301 -2.58 -4.91 -14.26
CA THR A 301 -3.32 -4.96 -13.00
C THR A 301 -3.44 -3.58 -12.34
N ALA A 302 -2.38 -2.75 -12.37
CA ALA A 302 -2.42 -1.38 -11.86
C ALA A 302 -3.41 -0.52 -12.64
N ALA A 303 -3.40 -0.63 -13.97
CA ALA A 303 -4.31 0.09 -14.85
C ALA A 303 -5.77 -0.33 -14.67
N ALA A 304 -6.05 -1.65 -14.60
CA ALA A 304 -7.38 -2.18 -14.31
C ALA A 304 -7.87 -1.74 -12.93
N GLY A 305 -7.00 -1.79 -11.91
CA GLY A 305 -7.29 -1.28 -10.58
C GLY A 305 -7.59 0.22 -10.55
N CYS A 306 -6.97 1.01 -11.44
CA CYS A 306 -7.29 2.42 -11.60
C CYS A 306 -8.71 2.64 -12.17
N GLU A 307 -9.09 1.89 -13.20
CA GLU A 307 -10.47 1.98 -13.73
C GLU A 307 -11.51 1.48 -12.72
N LEU A 308 -11.20 0.43 -11.97
CA LEU A 308 -12.04 0.00 -10.86
C LEU A 308 -12.20 1.14 -9.83
N ALA A 309 -11.09 1.76 -9.45
CA ALA A 309 -11.04 2.83 -8.44
C ALA A 309 -11.87 4.06 -8.83
N LEU A 310 -11.78 4.48 -10.09
CA LEU A 310 -12.49 5.66 -10.61
C LEU A 310 -14.02 5.45 -10.71
N GLY A 311 -14.49 4.21 -10.83
CA GLY A 311 -15.92 3.87 -10.77
C GLY A 311 -16.43 3.57 -9.36
N LEU A 312 -15.59 3.69 -8.31
CA LEU A 312 -16.04 3.58 -6.93
C LEU A 312 -16.90 4.79 -6.55
N SER A 313 -18.08 4.50 -6.00
CA SER A 313 -19.10 5.47 -5.62
C SER A 313 -19.80 4.99 -4.34
N PRO A 314 -19.09 5.00 -3.18
CA PRO A 314 -19.66 4.54 -1.92
C PRO A 314 -20.81 5.45 -1.44
N LEU A 315 -20.76 6.76 -1.72
CA LEU A 315 -21.86 7.68 -1.41
C LEU A 315 -23.02 7.63 -2.42
N GLY A 316 -22.84 6.93 -3.55
CA GLY A 316 -23.83 6.85 -4.64
C GLY A 316 -23.60 7.95 -5.68
N ALA A 317 -24.33 7.88 -6.80
CA ALA A 317 -24.39 8.98 -7.73
C ALA A 317 -25.20 10.10 -7.06
N VAL A 318 -24.50 11.07 -6.48
CA VAL A 318 -25.08 12.36 -6.14
C VAL A 318 -24.55 13.30 -7.22
N PRO A 319 -25.31 13.58 -8.30
CA PRO A 319 -24.82 14.34 -9.46
C PRO A 319 -24.21 15.69 -9.08
N LEU A 320 -24.77 16.32 -8.03
CA LEU A 320 -24.28 17.59 -7.47
C LEU A 320 -22.95 17.46 -6.72
N MET A 321 -22.66 16.33 -6.08
CA MET A 321 -21.46 16.19 -5.23
C MET A 321 -20.20 15.89 -6.05
N ARG A 322 -20.33 15.18 -7.17
CA ARG A 322 -19.19 14.93 -8.07
C ARG A 322 -18.73 16.23 -8.74
N ALA A 323 -19.65 17.03 -9.27
CA ALA A 323 -19.34 18.32 -9.88
C ALA A 323 -18.72 19.33 -8.87
N LEU A 324 -19.16 19.32 -7.61
CA LEU A 324 -18.60 20.17 -6.56
C LEU A 324 -17.19 19.73 -6.13
N VAL A 325 -16.95 18.43 -5.95
CA VAL A 325 -15.60 17.90 -5.68
C VAL A 325 -14.66 18.16 -6.86
N GLU A 326 -15.18 18.06 -8.09
CA GLU A 326 -14.43 18.39 -9.31
C GLU A 326 -14.06 19.88 -9.37
N ALA A 327 -14.96 20.77 -8.95
CA ALA A 327 -14.68 22.21 -8.86
C ALA A 327 -13.64 22.51 -7.76
N GLU A 328 -13.79 21.95 -6.56
CA GLU A 328 -12.83 22.13 -5.44
C GLU A 328 -11.42 21.63 -5.78
N LEU A 329 -11.29 20.50 -6.50
CA LEU A 329 -9.99 19.98 -6.93
C LEU A 329 -9.34 20.85 -8.00
N SER A 330 -10.15 21.44 -8.90
CA SER A 330 -9.69 22.37 -9.93
C SER A 330 -9.19 23.69 -9.32
N ASP A 331 -9.94 24.25 -8.37
CA ASP A 331 -9.58 25.50 -7.68
C ASP A 331 -8.28 25.32 -6.88
N ALA A 332 -8.13 24.19 -6.17
CA ALA A 332 -6.91 23.87 -5.44
C ALA A 332 -5.67 23.64 -6.34
N ARG A 333 -5.84 23.43 -7.66
CA ARG A 333 -4.72 23.38 -8.63
C ARG A 333 -4.35 24.78 -9.12
N GLY A 334 -5.34 25.65 -9.33
CA GLY A 334 -5.11 27.05 -9.70
C GLY A 334 -4.28 27.80 -8.65
N GLU A 335 -4.59 27.59 -7.37
CA GLU A 335 -3.86 28.20 -6.24
C GLU A 335 -2.40 27.73 -6.16
N ARG A 336 -2.15 26.41 -6.28
CA ARG A 336 -0.78 25.85 -6.25
C ARG A 336 0.09 26.29 -7.44
N SER A 337 -0.51 26.47 -8.60
CA SER A 337 0.21 26.95 -9.80
C SER A 337 0.63 28.42 -9.62
N ALA A 338 -0.25 29.25 -9.05
CA ALA A 338 0.02 30.66 -8.78
C ALA A 338 1.08 30.89 -7.70
N GLU A 339 1.19 30.01 -6.70
CA GLU A 339 2.25 30.05 -5.68
C GLU A 339 3.62 29.63 -6.24
N SER A 340 3.66 28.71 -7.22
CA SER A 340 4.92 28.25 -7.83
C SER A 340 5.57 29.25 -8.79
N GLU A 341 4.79 30.15 -9.39
CA GLU A 341 5.29 31.20 -10.30
C GLU A 341 5.92 32.39 -9.55
N GLN A 342 5.74 32.49 -8.23
CA GLN A 342 6.23 33.63 -7.42
C GLN A 342 7.63 33.40 -6.80
N ASP A 343 8.24 32.23 -7.01
CA ASP A 343 9.48 31.80 -6.33
C ASP A 343 10.64 31.50 -7.29
N GLU A 344 10.73 32.20 -8.44
CA GLU A 344 11.96 32.24 -9.26
C GLU A 344 12.84 33.44 -8.88
N PRO A 345 14.12 33.23 -8.50
CA PRO A 345 15.05 34.34 -8.28
C PRO A 345 15.58 34.85 -9.63
N GLU A 346 15.35 36.13 -9.91
CA GLU A 346 15.95 36.85 -11.05
C GLU A 346 17.49 36.74 -11.01
N ALA A 347 18.06 35.89 -11.86
CA ALA A 347 19.49 35.86 -12.12
C ALA A 347 19.86 36.88 -13.20
N GLY A 348 20.51 37.96 -12.76
CA GLY A 348 20.90 39.10 -13.56
C GLY A 348 21.81 38.79 -14.76
N LEU A 349 21.60 39.59 -15.80
CA LEU A 349 22.42 39.73 -17.00
C LEU A 349 23.92 39.91 -16.66
N HIS A 350 24.78 39.16 -17.36
CA HIS A 350 26.03 39.74 -17.87
C HIS A 350 26.41 39.17 -19.24
N THR A 351 26.94 40.09 -20.03
CA THR A 351 27.18 40.15 -21.46
C THR A 351 28.40 39.36 -21.95
N GLY A 352 28.33 38.90 -23.20
CA GLY A 352 29.45 39.07 -24.14
C GLY A 352 30.00 37.83 -24.84
N THR A 353 29.90 37.88 -26.18
CA THR A 353 30.90 37.41 -27.17
C THR A 353 30.62 36.08 -27.87
N THR A 354 30.18 36.19 -29.13
CA THR A 354 30.40 35.23 -30.23
C THR A 354 31.82 35.40 -30.79
N PRO A 355 32.44 34.38 -31.42
CA PRO A 355 32.20 34.19 -32.86
C PRO A 355 32.29 32.73 -33.40
N SER A 356 31.59 32.55 -34.53
CA SER A 356 32.03 31.87 -35.77
C SER A 356 32.19 30.34 -35.86
N ALA A 357 31.29 29.76 -36.65
CA ALA A 357 31.47 28.77 -37.72
C ALA A 357 32.81 27.98 -37.83
N ALA A 358 32.73 26.65 -37.89
CA ALA A 358 32.66 25.89 -39.16
C ALA A 358 32.90 24.36 -38.99
N LYS A 359 32.37 23.61 -39.97
CA LYS A 359 32.74 22.25 -40.45
C LYS A 359 32.01 21.02 -39.90
N SER A 360 30.90 20.76 -40.57
CA SER A 360 30.52 19.50 -41.21
C SER A 360 31.68 18.52 -41.51
N LEU A 361 31.52 17.28 -41.03
CA LEU A 361 32.10 16.07 -41.61
C LEU A 361 31.00 15.01 -41.66
N GLY A 362 30.61 14.67 -42.90
CA GLY A 362 29.62 13.65 -43.18
C GLY A 362 30.20 12.25 -43.01
N VAL A 363 29.33 11.32 -42.63
CA VAL A 363 29.56 9.88 -42.80
C VAL A 363 28.33 9.30 -43.48
N GLN A 364 28.60 8.67 -44.62
CA GLN A 364 27.67 8.04 -45.54
C GLN A 364 27.03 6.79 -44.92
N ALA A 365 25.75 6.62 -45.22
CA ALA A 365 25.01 5.37 -45.06
C ALA A 365 25.46 4.32 -46.10
N PRO A 366 25.35 3.02 -45.77
CA PRO A 366 25.08 1.99 -46.77
C PRO A 366 23.59 1.63 -46.80
N SER A 367 23.10 1.53 -48.04
CA SER A 367 21.75 1.18 -48.49
C SER A 367 21.54 -0.33 -48.66
N GLY A 368 20.30 -0.78 -48.41
CA GLY A 368 19.70 -2.05 -48.88
C GLY A 368 19.79 -3.20 -47.87
N THR A 369 18.77 -4.02 -47.59
CA THR A 369 17.46 -4.24 -48.24
C THR A 369 16.58 -5.11 -47.31
N ASP A 370 15.27 -4.86 -47.38
CA ASP A 370 14.11 -5.78 -47.22
C ASP A 370 13.75 -6.42 -45.88
N GLY A 371 12.52 -6.10 -45.42
CA GLY A 371 11.83 -6.82 -44.36
C GLY A 371 10.57 -6.14 -43.81
N GLY A 372 9.49 -6.07 -44.60
CA GLY A 372 8.09 -6.09 -44.14
C GLY A 372 7.61 -5.00 -43.16
N ALA A 373 7.31 -3.80 -43.66
CA ALA A 373 6.51 -2.83 -42.92
C ALA A 373 5.01 -3.19 -43.01
N ALA A 374 4.43 -3.67 -41.91
CA ALA A 374 2.99 -3.70 -41.73
C ALA A 374 2.50 -2.26 -41.51
N GLN A 375 1.80 -1.72 -42.52
CA GLN A 375 1.07 -0.47 -42.43
C GLN A 375 -0.13 -0.65 -41.47
N CYS A 376 -0.08 0.01 -40.31
CA CYS A 376 -1.30 0.39 -39.60
C CYS A 376 -1.45 1.91 -39.72
N GLY A 377 -2.15 2.32 -40.77
CA GLY A 377 -2.64 3.68 -40.92
C GLY A 377 -4.07 3.76 -40.42
N SER A 378 -4.30 4.51 -39.35
CA SER A 378 -5.59 5.14 -39.10
C SER A 378 -5.35 6.44 -38.34
N LYS A 379 -5.76 7.53 -38.99
CA LYS A 379 -5.53 8.92 -38.59
C LYS A 379 -6.28 9.24 -37.30
N GLY A 380 -5.67 10.12 -36.51
CA GLY A 380 -6.21 10.59 -35.25
C GLY A 380 -7.61 11.18 -35.34
N GLN A 381 -8.44 10.70 -34.43
CA GLN A 381 -9.49 11.45 -33.74
C GLN A 381 -9.51 10.86 -32.32
N TRP A 382 -8.82 11.53 -31.41
CA TRP A 382 -8.86 11.20 -29.99
C TRP A 382 -10.26 11.59 -29.51
N ALA A 383 -11.14 10.61 -29.44
CA ALA A 383 -12.49 10.80 -28.92
C ALA A 383 -12.40 11.26 -27.46
N ASP A 384 -13.27 12.21 -27.12
CA ASP A 384 -13.48 12.73 -25.78
C ASP A 384 -13.46 11.59 -24.75
N ALA A 385 -12.57 11.70 -23.75
CA ALA A 385 -12.37 10.70 -22.72
C ALA A 385 -13.62 10.67 -21.84
N GLY A 386 -14.60 9.89 -22.27
CA GLY A 386 -15.94 9.86 -21.70
C GLY A 386 -15.93 9.68 -20.19
N GLU A 387 -16.86 10.39 -19.53
CA GLU A 387 -17.17 10.17 -18.13
C GLU A 387 -17.31 8.67 -17.85
N PRO A 388 -16.91 8.18 -16.65
CA PRO A 388 -17.10 6.78 -16.29
C PRO A 388 -18.57 6.39 -16.52
N GLY A 389 -18.79 5.48 -17.48
CA GLY A 389 -20.12 5.05 -17.91
C GLY A 389 -20.94 4.38 -16.81
N PRO A 390 -22.22 4.04 -17.07
CA PRO A 390 -23.04 3.31 -16.12
C PRO A 390 -22.31 2.06 -15.63
N GLY A 391 -22.19 1.93 -14.31
CA GLY A 391 -21.17 1.12 -13.65
C GLY A 391 -21.11 -0.32 -14.14
N SER A 392 -19.88 -0.78 -14.42
CA SER A 392 -19.59 -2.15 -14.83
C SER A 392 -20.00 -3.15 -13.75
N ARG A 393 -20.07 -4.44 -14.08
CA ARG A 393 -20.39 -5.50 -13.12
C ARG A 393 -19.40 -5.49 -11.95
N ALA A 394 -18.11 -5.31 -12.23
CA ALA A 394 -17.07 -5.13 -11.22
C ALA A 394 -17.36 -3.97 -10.26
N HIS A 395 -17.71 -2.79 -10.80
CA HIS A 395 -18.08 -1.63 -9.97
C HIS A 395 -19.32 -1.92 -9.13
N ALA A 396 -20.31 -2.61 -9.70
CA ALA A 396 -21.55 -2.95 -9.00
C ALA A 396 -21.28 -3.86 -7.78
N VAL A 397 -20.45 -4.89 -7.93
CA VAL A 397 -20.09 -5.81 -6.85
C VAL A 397 -19.43 -5.07 -5.68
N VAL A 398 -18.39 -4.27 -5.96
CA VAL A 398 -17.65 -3.56 -4.91
C VAL A 398 -18.49 -2.46 -4.27
N ASN A 399 -19.18 -1.65 -5.08
CA ASN A 399 -20.04 -0.58 -4.56
C ASN A 399 -21.20 -1.12 -3.74
N ALA A 400 -21.86 -2.21 -4.16
CA ALA A 400 -22.96 -2.80 -3.38
C ALA A 400 -22.48 -3.25 -2.00
N ARG A 401 -21.27 -3.80 -1.89
CA ARG A 401 -20.67 -4.13 -0.59
C ARG A 401 -20.38 -2.88 0.22
N TRP A 402 -19.73 -1.89 -0.37
CA TRP A 402 -19.33 -0.68 0.33
C TRP A 402 -20.51 0.16 0.84
N ARG A 403 -21.57 0.26 0.04
CA ARG A 403 -22.79 1.01 0.37
C ARG A 403 -23.60 0.40 1.52
N ARG A 404 -23.40 -0.89 1.82
CA ARG A 404 -24.03 -1.57 2.96
C ARG A 404 -23.33 -1.31 4.29
N GLU A 405 -22.14 -0.69 4.29
CA GLU A 405 -21.43 -0.37 5.51
C GLU A 405 -22.16 0.72 6.31
N ALA A 406 -22.33 0.50 7.62
CA ALA A 406 -23.04 1.44 8.49
C ALA A 406 -22.40 2.85 8.48
N TYR A 407 -21.07 2.94 8.49
CA TYR A 407 -20.36 4.22 8.45
C TYR A 407 -20.58 4.98 7.13
N VAL A 408 -20.81 4.27 6.02
CA VAL A 408 -21.13 4.88 4.72
C VAL A 408 -22.57 5.39 4.70
N LEU A 409 -23.52 4.63 5.24
CA LEU A 409 -24.90 5.08 5.40
C LEU A 409 -24.97 6.34 6.29
N GLN A 410 -24.17 6.38 7.36
CA GLN A 410 -24.04 7.55 8.21
C GLN A 410 -23.40 8.73 7.46
N ALA A 411 -22.28 8.52 6.75
CA ALA A 411 -21.62 9.55 5.92
C ALA A 411 -22.53 10.14 4.82
N ARG A 412 -23.39 9.30 4.22
CA ARG A 412 -24.42 9.76 3.27
C ARG A 412 -25.41 10.72 3.94
N ARG A 413 -25.89 10.40 5.14
CA ARG A 413 -26.77 11.30 5.92
C ARG A 413 -26.05 12.60 6.26
N TYR A 414 -24.78 12.54 6.67
CA TYR A 414 -23.96 13.74 6.91
C TYR A 414 -23.87 14.64 5.67
N SER A 415 -23.64 14.05 4.49
CA SER A 415 -23.50 14.78 3.23
C SER A 415 -24.79 15.41 2.70
N VAL A 416 -25.96 14.96 3.19
CA VAL A 416 -27.29 15.45 2.77
C VAL A 416 -27.88 16.44 3.78
N HIS A 417 -27.51 16.37 5.07
CA HIS A 417 -28.24 17.05 6.14
C HIS A 417 -27.44 18.04 7.00
N LEU A 418 -26.11 18.13 6.88
CA LEU A 418 -25.32 19.03 7.74
C LEU A 418 -24.43 19.94 6.89
N GLY A 419 -24.92 21.16 6.68
CA GLY A 419 -24.11 22.27 6.19
C GLY A 419 -23.15 22.73 7.30
N GLU A 420 -21.88 22.83 6.93
CA GLU A 420 -20.74 23.43 7.63
C GLU A 420 -20.31 22.90 9.02
N ALA A 421 -18.99 22.69 9.12
CA ALA A 421 -18.18 22.56 10.33
C ALA A 421 -18.51 21.43 11.32
N VAL A 422 -18.59 20.19 10.85
CA VAL A 422 -18.32 19.03 11.72
C VAL A 422 -16.84 18.70 11.64
N SER A 423 -16.07 19.10 12.64
CA SER A 423 -14.68 18.66 12.83
C SER A 423 -14.66 17.27 13.49
N GLY A 424 -13.67 16.44 13.15
CA GLY A 424 -13.43 15.15 13.81
C GLY A 424 -13.23 13.97 12.86
N PRO A 425 -12.96 12.77 13.38
CA PRO A 425 -12.54 11.63 12.56
C PRO A 425 -13.60 11.13 11.56
N LEU A 426 -14.89 11.33 11.84
CA LEU A 426 -15.98 11.00 10.92
C LEU A 426 -16.00 11.91 9.70
N ALA A 427 -15.62 13.18 9.84
CA ALA A 427 -15.51 14.13 8.73
C ALA A 427 -14.34 13.77 7.80
N VAL A 428 -13.22 13.30 8.36
CA VAL A 428 -12.08 12.77 7.59
C VAL A 428 -12.51 11.57 6.76
N VAL A 429 -13.24 10.62 7.36
CA VAL A 429 -13.74 9.45 6.63
C VAL A 429 -14.77 9.86 5.57
N ALA A 430 -15.64 10.84 5.83
CA ALA A 430 -16.59 11.36 4.84
C ALA A 430 -15.88 12.02 3.66
N ALA A 431 -14.82 12.80 3.90
CA ALA A 431 -13.99 13.39 2.84
C ALA A 431 -13.30 12.30 1.99
N GLU A 432 -12.71 11.28 2.63
CA GLU A 432 -12.11 10.15 1.92
C GLU A 432 -13.13 9.38 1.06
N LEU A 433 -14.39 9.28 1.50
CA LEU A 433 -15.48 8.64 0.73
C LEU A 433 -15.91 9.44 -0.51
N ARG A 434 -15.53 10.73 -0.62
CA ARG A 434 -15.71 11.53 -1.85
C ARG A 434 -14.62 11.22 -2.89
N THR A 435 -13.44 10.85 -2.43
CA THR A 435 -12.30 10.46 -3.28
C THR A 435 -11.84 9.03 -2.98
N PRO A 436 -12.71 8.00 -3.10
CA PRO A 436 -12.42 6.64 -2.66
C PRO A 436 -11.25 6.00 -3.42
N TRP A 437 -10.95 6.50 -4.62
CA TRP A 437 -9.84 6.04 -5.44
C TRP A 437 -8.47 6.32 -4.80
N ARG A 438 -8.30 7.42 -4.06
CA ARG A 438 -7.00 7.79 -3.46
C ARG A 438 -6.48 6.76 -2.45
N PRO A 439 -7.22 6.40 -1.37
CA PRO A 439 -6.75 5.37 -0.44
C PRO A 439 -6.69 3.98 -1.10
N TYR A 440 -7.54 3.70 -2.10
CA TYR A 440 -7.50 2.45 -2.86
C TYR A 440 -6.20 2.32 -3.65
N LEU A 441 -5.88 3.30 -4.49
CA LEU A 441 -4.71 3.30 -5.38
C LEU A 441 -3.38 3.30 -4.61
N ARG A 442 -3.31 4.03 -3.49
CA ARG A 442 -2.13 3.99 -2.60
C ARG A 442 -1.87 2.58 -2.07
N ARG A 443 -2.92 1.83 -1.70
CA ARG A 443 -2.78 0.44 -1.22
C ARG A 443 -2.51 -0.53 -2.35
N LEU A 444 -3.16 -0.35 -3.50
CA LEU A 444 -2.92 -1.15 -4.69
C LEU A 444 -1.44 -1.08 -5.07
N TRP A 445 -0.89 0.13 -5.18
CA TRP A 445 0.51 0.32 -5.54
C TRP A 445 1.47 -0.37 -4.56
N VAL A 446 1.24 -0.25 -3.24
CA VAL A 446 2.09 -0.92 -2.23
C VAL A 446 2.05 -2.45 -2.39
N ARG A 447 0.88 -3.01 -2.72
CA ARG A 447 0.74 -4.45 -2.94
C ARG A 447 1.40 -4.92 -4.22
N LEU A 448 1.22 -4.17 -5.31
CA LEU A 448 1.85 -4.48 -6.61
C LEU A 448 3.37 -4.31 -6.54
N HIS A 449 3.88 -3.25 -5.91
CA HIS A 449 5.32 -3.06 -5.69
C HIS A 449 5.92 -4.21 -4.88
N GLY A 450 5.25 -4.65 -3.81
CA GLY A 450 5.68 -5.80 -3.03
C GLY A 450 5.68 -7.12 -3.83
N ARG A 451 4.75 -7.30 -4.77
CA ARG A 451 4.73 -8.46 -5.67
C ARG A 451 5.85 -8.38 -6.71
N ASP A 452 6.02 -7.22 -7.32
CA ASP A 452 7.03 -6.94 -8.33
C ASP A 452 8.45 -7.18 -7.80
N VAL A 453 8.72 -6.77 -6.55
CA VAL A 453 9.99 -7.03 -5.84
C VAL A 453 10.24 -8.51 -5.57
N ARG A 454 9.17 -9.31 -5.44
CA ARG A 454 9.25 -10.77 -5.26
C ARG A 454 9.04 -11.54 -6.55
N GLU A 455 9.00 -10.84 -7.69
CA GLU A 455 8.79 -11.42 -9.02
C GLU A 455 7.49 -12.25 -9.11
N LEU A 456 6.45 -11.81 -8.39
CA LEU A 456 5.13 -12.45 -8.37
C LEU A 456 4.20 -11.78 -9.39
N ALA A 457 4.34 -12.13 -10.66
CA ALA A 457 3.45 -11.72 -11.74
C ALA A 457 1.99 -12.18 -11.53
N VAL A 458 1.06 -11.67 -12.35
CA VAL A 458 -0.39 -11.99 -12.29
C VAL A 458 -0.88 -12.34 -13.69
N PHE A 459 -0.94 -13.64 -14.00
CA PHE A 459 -1.42 -14.15 -15.30
C PHE A 459 -2.81 -14.81 -15.22
N ASP A 460 -3.37 -14.92 -14.02
CA ASP A 460 -4.71 -15.47 -13.82
C ASP A 460 -5.71 -14.33 -13.58
N PRO A 461 -6.77 -14.19 -14.39
CA PRO A 461 -7.82 -13.18 -14.17
C PRO A 461 -8.53 -13.34 -12.82
N VAL A 462 -8.63 -14.56 -12.28
CA VAL A 462 -9.21 -14.79 -10.96
C VAL A 462 -8.31 -14.22 -9.86
N GLU A 463 -7.00 -14.45 -9.95
CA GLU A 463 -6.01 -13.84 -9.07
C GLU A 463 -6.02 -12.31 -9.17
N LEU A 464 -6.10 -11.76 -10.39
CA LEU A 464 -6.21 -10.32 -10.64
C LEU A 464 -7.42 -9.75 -9.90
N TRP A 465 -8.58 -10.36 -10.06
CA TRP A 465 -9.80 -9.91 -9.38
C TRP A 465 -9.70 -10.04 -7.86
N ASP A 466 -9.23 -11.18 -7.34
CA ASP A 466 -9.10 -11.40 -5.90
C ASP A 466 -8.14 -10.39 -5.25
N LEU A 467 -7.08 -9.99 -5.96
CA LEU A 467 -6.18 -8.92 -5.55
C LEU A 467 -6.91 -7.57 -5.50
N LEU A 468 -7.55 -7.16 -6.59
CA LEU A 468 -8.24 -5.86 -6.71
C LEU A 468 -9.41 -5.71 -5.72
N ASP A 469 -10.25 -6.74 -5.58
CA ASP A 469 -11.33 -6.78 -4.57
C ASP A 469 -10.77 -6.82 -3.14
N GLY A 470 -9.65 -7.54 -2.95
CA GLY A 470 -8.91 -7.56 -1.69
C GLY A 470 -8.45 -6.18 -1.22
N ILE A 471 -8.00 -5.32 -2.14
CA ILE A 471 -7.67 -3.92 -1.83
C ILE A 471 -8.91 -3.16 -1.37
N ALA A 472 -10.03 -3.28 -2.09
CA ALA A 472 -11.28 -2.60 -1.71
C ALA A 472 -11.74 -3.04 -0.30
N ARG A 473 -11.75 -4.34 -0.03
CA ARG A 473 -12.07 -4.89 1.31
C ARG A 473 -11.14 -4.34 2.39
N SER A 474 -9.84 -4.25 2.10
CA SER A 474 -8.86 -3.66 3.01
C SER A 474 -9.20 -2.21 3.35
N VAL A 475 -9.51 -1.38 2.35
CA VAL A 475 -9.92 0.03 2.56
C VAL A 475 -11.16 0.12 3.44
N MET A 476 -12.18 -0.70 3.14
CA MET A 476 -13.42 -0.75 3.92
C MET A 476 -13.17 -1.14 5.38
N LEU A 477 -12.31 -2.14 5.63
CA LEU A 477 -11.96 -2.59 6.98
C LEU A 477 -11.24 -1.50 7.78
N ASP A 478 -10.38 -0.74 7.13
CA ASP A 478 -9.66 0.36 7.77
C ASP A 478 -10.59 1.54 8.11
N HIS A 479 -11.48 1.94 7.19
CA HIS A 479 -12.52 2.93 7.51
C HIS A 479 -13.36 2.49 8.71
N ARG A 480 -13.79 1.23 8.74
CA ARG A 480 -14.57 0.69 9.87
C ARG A 480 -13.79 0.76 11.18
N THR A 481 -12.49 0.48 11.13
CA THR A 481 -11.61 0.53 12.31
C THR A 481 -11.45 1.96 12.82
N ARG A 482 -11.19 2.92 11.91
CA ARG A 482 -11.07 4.34 12.25
C ARG A 482 -12.37 4.94 12.80
N VAL A 483 -13.51 4.61 12.20
CA VAL A 483 -14.83 5.01 12.71
C VAL A 483 -15.07 4.43 14.11
N LYS A 484 -14.77 3.15 14.33
CA LYS A 484 -14.92 2.53 15.65
C LYS A 484 -14.05 3.22 16.69
N GLN A 485 -12.77 3.48 16.38
CA GLN A 485 -11.86 4.19 17.28
C GLN A 485 -12.36 5.60 17.61
N ALA A 486 -12.84 6.34 16.62
CA ALA A 486 -13.40 7.67 16.82
C ALA A 486 -14.62 7.69 17.73
N LEU A 487 -15.52 6.71 17.56
CA LEU A 487 -16.70 6.57 18.41
C LEU A 487 -16.33 6.20 19.84
N THR A 488 -15.31 5.35 20.04
CA THR A 488 -14.81 5.02 21.39
C THR A 488 -14.24 6.25 22.08
N VAL A 489 -13.38 7.02 21.41
CA VAL A 489 -12.80 8.26 21.98
C VAL A 489 -13.90 9.27 22.34
N ALA A 490 -14.90 9.47 21.48
CA ALA A 490 -16.01 10.38 21.76
C ALA A 490 -16.88 9.93 22.94
N MET A 491 -17.01 8.62 23.18
CA MET A 491 -17.72 8.11 24.35
C MET A 491 -16.93 8.38 25.64
N ASP A 492 -15.62 8.13 25.61
CA ASP A 492 -14.72 8.37 26.76
C ASP A 492 -14.72 9.86 27.16
N GLU A 493 -14.67 10.78 26.19
CA GLU A 493 -14.75 12.24 26.43
C GLU A 493 -16.09 12.67 27.06
N VAL A 494 -17.20 12.05 26.66
CA VAL A 494 -18.54 12.32 27.24
C VAL A 494 -18.65 11.78 28.66
N GLU A 495 -18.01 10.64 28.96
CA GLU A 495 -17.97 10.07 30.31
C GLU A 495 -17.10 10.92 31.25
N GLU A 496 -15.93 11.39 30.79
CA GLU A 496 -15.08 12.33 31.57
C GLU A 496 -15.78 13.67 31.83
N ALA A 497 -16.49 14.21 30.83
CA ALA A 497 -17.25 15.45 30.97
C ALA A 497 -18.47 15.31 31.91
N ARG A 498 -19.00 14.10 32.10
CA ARG A 498 -20.06 13.82 33.09
C ARG A 498 -19.51 13.58 34.49
N ALA A 499 -18.24 13.19 34.60
CA ALA A 499 -17.57 12.93 35.87
C ALA A 499 -16.91 14.19 36.48
N SER A 500 -16.75 15.26 35.67
CA SER A 500 -16.28 16.59 36.09
C SER A 500 -17.46 17.50 36.42
#